data_AF-A0A1H8TPL0-F1
#
_entry.id   AF-A0A1H8TPL0-F1
#
_cell.length_a   1.000
_cell.length_b   1.000
_cell.length_c   1.000
_cell.angle_alpha   90.00
_cell.angle_beta   90.00
_cell.angle_gamma   90.00
#
_symmetry.space_group_name_H-M   'P 1'
#
loop_
_entity.id
_entity.type
_entity.pdbx_description
1 polymer ?
#
loop_
_entity_poly.entity_id
_entity_poly.type
_entity_poly.pdbx_seq_one_letter_code
_entity_poly.pdbx_strand_id
1 'polypeptide(L)'
;MNRDSTIPSLLHGPDGIGGELRQYVQTHGVEAIACRLLRELDNERQKVDHQRRESRVPEHIKQWAYVLQAYCRRHRYQPPTELMELTFEALELVEQKPAADLTQRLRLPAGVRDRPGFIEASRRDGEADAAGSPLSVKALADDLGVSRDTIRRWRERPEYNARREFAAMSLRYWQQHSNE
;
A
#
# COMPACT_ATOMS: atom_id res chain seq x y z
N MET A 1 26.10 23.01 14.76
CA MET A 1 26.05 22.24 16.02
C MET A 1 25.51 20.84 15.70
N ASN A 2 26.40 19.85 15.55
CA ASN A 2 26.02 18.45 15.44
C ASN A 2 25.55 17.96 16.81
N ARG A 3 24.25 17.78 16.98
CA ARG A 3 23.73 16.91 18.04
C ARG A 3 23.53 15.54 17.41
N ASP A 4 24.52 14.67 17.56
CA ASP A 4 24.30 13.23 17.46
C ASP A 4 23.38 12.83 18.62
N SER A 5 22.08 13.07 18.46
CA SER A 5 21.07 12.55 19.37
C SER A 5 20.84 11.09 18.99
N THR A 6 21.51 10.14 19.61
CA THR A 6 21.25 8.72 19.39
C THR A 6 19.74 8.44 19.56
N ILE A 7 19.12 7.78 18.57
CA ILE A 7 17.71 7.36 18.69
C ILE A 7 17.61 6.48 19.94
N PRO A 8 16.67 6.73 20.88
CA PRO A 8 16.55 5.92 22.08
C PRO A 8 16.40 4.43 21.72
N SER A 9 17.22 3.57 22.33
CA SER A 9 17.07 2.12 22.20
C SER A 9 15.77 1.69 22.87
N LEU A 10 14.79 1.26 22.06
CA LEU A 10 13.43 0.91 22.50
C LEU A 10 13.33 -0.38 23.35
N LEU A 11 14.46 -1.00 23.74
CA LEU A 11 14.49 -2.40 24.19
C LEU A 11 14.51 -2.66 25.70
N HIS A 12 14.25 -1.70 26.59
CA HIS A 12 14.25 -1.96 28.05
C HIS A 12 12.95 -1.51 28.76
N GLY A 13 12.09 -2.47 29.11
CA GLY A 13 11.21 -2.41 30.30
C GLY A 13 9.69 -2.17 30.05
N PRO A 14 8.81 -2.87 30.79
CA PRO A 14 7.34 -2.88 30.56
C PRO A 14 6.58 -1.60 30.94
N ASP A 15 7.18 -0.64 31.66
CA ASP A 15 6.45 0.52 32.23
C ASP A 15 6.94 1.91 31.76
N GLY A 16 7.88 2.00 30.80
CA GLY A 16 8.61 3.26 30.50
C GLY A 16 8.44 3.88 29.11
N ILE A 17 7.87 3.17 28.13
CA ILE A 17 7.95 3.56 26.70
C ILE A 17 7.21 4.87 26.39
N GLY A 18 6.21 5.26 27.18
CA GLY A 18 5.36 6.41 26.86
C GLY A 18 5.99 7.80 27.10
N GLY A 19 6.90 7.92 28.07
CA GLY A 19 7.43 9.22 28.53
C GLY A 19 8.57 9.74 27.66
N GLU A 20 9.63 8.95 27.53
CA GLU A 20 10.84 9.32 26.78
C GLU A 20 10.55 9.43 25.27
N LEU A 21 9.76 8.51 24.73
CA LEU A 21 9.31 8.57 23.35
C LEU A 21 8.49 9.84 23.07
N ARG A 22 7.53 10.18 23.93
CA ARG A 22 6.72 11.38 23.76
C ARG A 22 7.61 12.62 23.77
N GLN A 23 8.54 12.72 24.71
CA GLN A 23 9.46 13.85 24.78
C GLN A 23 10.37 13.91 23.55
N TYR A 24 10.86 12.76 23.07
CA TYR A 24 11.70 12.69 21.89
C TYR A 24 10.94 13.10 20.62
N VAL A 25 9.72 12.60 20.42
CA VAL A 25 8.86 12.98 19.29
C VAL A 25 8.41 14.43 19.38
N GLN A 26 8.12 14.97 20.57
CA GLN A 26 7.82 16.39 20.75
C GLN A 26 9.01 17.29 20.45
N THR A 27 10.23 16.82 20.75
CA THR A 27 11.47 17.60 20.54
C THR A 27 11.89 17.62 19.07
N HIS A 28 11.77 16.49 18.37
CA HIS A 28 12.30 16.32 17.02
C HIS A 28 11.22 16.37 15.93
N GLY A 29 9.97 16.05 16.26
CA GLY A 29 8.89 15.88 15.29
C GLY A 29 8.91 14.50 14.63
N VAL A 30 7.72 14.00 14.28
CA VAL A 30 7.54 12.69 13.63
C VAL A 30 8.26 12.64 12.28
N GLU A 31 8.13 13.70 11.48
CA GLU A 31 8.76 13.83 10.16
C GLU A 31 10.29 13.70 10.23
N ALA A 32 10.94 14.45 11.12
CA ALA A 32 12.41 14.43 11.23
C ALA A 32 12.94 13.05 11.69
N ILE A 33 12.19 12.36 12.57
CA ILE A 33 12.55 11.01 12.99
C ILE A 33 12.40 10.04 11.80
N ALA A 34 11.31 10.14 11.04
CA ALA A 34 11.09 9.31 9.86
C ALA A 34 12.17 9.52 8.78
N CYS A 35 12.48 10.78 8.44
CA CYS A 35 13.57 11.15 7.54
C CYS A 35 14.92 10.54 7.95
N ARG A 36 15.21 10.53 9.24
CA ARG A 36 16.47 9.97 9.75
C ARG A 36 16.51 8.45 9.59
N LEU A 37 15.41 7.77 9.91
CA LEU A 37 15.30 6.31 9.77
C LEU A 37 15.37 5.88 8.30
N LEU A 38 14.81 6.66 7.38
CA LEU A 38 14.96 6.44 5.94
C LEU A 38 16.42 6.54 5.49
N ARG A 39 17.15 7.59 5.92
CA ARG A 39 18.59 7.70 5.63
C ARG A 39 19.40 6.57 6.22
N GLU A 40 19.05 6.10 7.42
CA GLU A 40 19.69 4.94 8.04
C GLU A 40 19.46 3.68 7.19
N LEU A 41 18.24 3.48 6.71
CA LEU A 41 17.90 2.38 5.81
C LEU A 41 18.70 2.43 4.50
N ASP A 42 18.81 3.60 3.89
CA ASP A 42 19.59 3.80 2.67
C ASP A 42 21.09 3.53 2.89
N ASN A 43 21.63 3.97 4.02
CA ASN A 43 23.02 3.69 4.39
C ASN A 43 23.26 2.19 4.58
N GLU A 44 22.33 1.46 5.20
CA GLU A 44 22.42 0.01 5.36
C GLU A 44 22.35 -0.70 4.00
N ARG A 45 21.47 -0.27 3.09
CA ARG A 45 21.38 -0.81 1.72
C ARG A 45 22.69 -0.62 0.95
N GLN A 46 23.28 0.56 1.01
CA GLN A 46 24.56 0.86 0.35
C GLN A 46 25.71 0.00 0.87
N LYS A 47 25.73 -0.33 2.17
CA LYS A 47 26.72 -1.26 2.74
C LYS A 47 26.51 -2.70 2.25
N VAL A 48 25.26 -3.12 2.06
CA VAL A 48 24.89 -4.47 1.62
C VAL A 48 25.13 -4.69 0.13
N ASP A 49 24.97 -3.67 -0.72
CA ASP A 49 25.27 -3.76 -2.17
C ASP A 49 26.75 -4.09 -2.46
N HIS A 50 27.66 -3.81 -1.52
CA HIS A 50 29.06 -4.25 -1.60
C HIS A 50 29.29 -5.71 -1.17
N GLN A 51 28.28 -6.37 -0.58
CA GLN A 51 28.36 -7.74 -0.06
C GLN A 51 27.07 -8.52 -0.38
N ARG A 52 26.81 -8.87 -1.65
CA ARG A 52 25.71 -9.74 -2.20
C ARG A 52 24.90 -10.58 -1.18
N ARG A 53 24.14 -9.94 -0.30
CA ARG A 53 23.23 -10.55 0.68
C ARG A 53 21.93 -9.78 0.60
N GLU A 54 20.83 -10.47 0.78
CA GLU A 54 19.50 -9.85 0.81
C GLU A 54 19.48 -8.76 1.89
N SER A 55 19.26 -7.51 1.48
CA SER A 55 19.13 -6.37 2.39
C SER A 55 17.85 -6.50 3.20
N ARG A 56 17.93 -7.12 4.38
CA ARG A 56 16.83 -7.14 5.35
C ARG A 56 16.76 -5.82 6.07
N VAL A 57 15.56 -5.25 6.16
CA VAL A 57 15.34 -4.03 6.96
C VAL A 57 15.65 -4.31 8.43
N PRO A 58 16.50 -3.50 9.10
CA PRO A 58 16.78 -3.65 10.52
C PRO A 58 15.52 -3.62 11.40
N GLU A 59 15.47 -4.50 12.39
CA GLU A 59 14.28 -4.70 13.24
C GLU A 59 13.88 -3.44 14.03
N HIS A 60 14.85 -2.63 14.46
CA HIS A 60 14.56 -1.38 15.17
C HIS A 60 13.83 -0.37 14.28
N ILE A 61 14.11 -0.34 12.98
CA ILE A 61 13.43 0.54 12.02
C ILE A 61 11.95 0.15 11.90
N LYS A 62 11.65 -1.16 11.88
CA LYS A 62 10.27 -1.68 11.88
C LYS A 62 9.51 -1.28 13.13
N GLN A 63 10.15 -1.42 14.29
CA GLN A 63 9.58 -1.03 15.58
C GLN A 63 9.31 0.48 15.63
N TRP A 64 10.23 1.31 15.15
CA TRP A 64 10.04 2.75 15.10
C TRP A 64 8.91 3.15 14.15
N ALA A 65 8.81 2.56 12.95
CA ALA A 65 7.70 2.81 12.04
C ALA A 65 6.36 2.52 12.72
N TYR A 66 6.23 1.38 13.40
CA TYR A 66 5.04 1.04 14.18
C TYR A 66 4.74 2.05 15.29
N VAL A 67 5.75 2.41 16.09
CA VAL A 67 5.61 3.32 17.23
C VAL A 67 5.18 4.72 16.78
N LEU A 68 5.76 5.24 15.70
CA LEU A 68 5.40 6.55 15.15
C LEU A 68 3.98 6.55 14.58
N GLN A 69 3.55 5.49 13.91
CA GLN A 69 2.17 5.32 13.45
C GLN A 69 1.18 5.29 14.63
N ALA A 70 1.51 4.56 15.69
CA ALA A 70 0.70 4.51 16.91
C ALA A 70 0.63 5.88 17.60
N TYR A 71 1.75 6.63 17.63
CA TYR A 71 1.80 8.00 18.16
C TYR A 71 0.88 8.93 17.38
N CYS A 72 0.99 8.96 16.04
CA CYS A 72 0.11 9.77 15.17
C CYS A 72 -1.36 9.43 15.41
N ARG A 73 -1.71 8.13 15.48
CA ARG A 73 -3.08 7.68 15.72
C ARG A 73 -3.61 8.14 17.08
N ARG A 74 -2.82 7.96 18.16
CA ARG A 74 -3.21 8.33 19.53
C ARG A 74 -3.43 9.85 19.67
N HIS A 75 -2.63 10.63 18.99
CA HIS A 75 -2.65 12.10 19.06
C HIS A 75 -3.49 12.76 17.95
N ARG A 76 -4.16 11.96 17.10
CA ARG A 76 -4.95 12.42 15.94
C ARG A 76 -4.15 13.29 14.97
N TYR A 77 -2.86 13.00 14.82
CA TYR A 77 -2.03 13.62 13.79
C TYR A 77 -2.14 12.84 12.50
N GLN A 78 -2.16 13.56 11.37
CA GLN A 78 -1.98 12.96 10.07
C GLN A 78 -0.52 12.48 9.95
N PRO A 79 -0.26 11.21 9.59
CA PRO A 79 1.09 10.73 9.32
C PRO A 79 1.74 11.59 8.22
N PRO A 80 2.95 12.12 8.43
CA PRO A 80 3.69 12.79 7.37
C PRO A 80 4.09 11.79 6.27
N THR A 81 4.36 12.30 5.07
CA THR A 81 4.70 11.50 3.89
C THR A 81 5.87 10.56 4.16
N GLU A 82 6.88 11.03 4.88
CA GLU A 82 8.10 10.31 5.20
C GLU A 82 7.84 9.15 6.16
N LEU A 83 6.86 9.29 7.06
CA LEU A 83 6.42 8.18 7.90
C LEU A 83 5.67 7.13 7.07
N MET A 84 4.89 7.56 6.06
CA MET A 84 4.24 6.64 5.14
C MET A 84 5.29 5.87 4.33
N GLU A 85 6.23 6.56 3.70
CA GLU A 85 7.34 5.96 2.95
C GLU A 85 8.14 4.98 3.82
N LEU A 86 8.53 5.40 5.03
CA LEU A 86 9.20 4.53 6.00
C LEU A 86 8.38 3.28 6.33
N THR A 87 7.05 3.42 6.44
CA THR A 87 6.16 2.28 6.73
C THR A 87 6.14 1.30 5.56
N PHE A 88 6.08 1.79 4.32
CA PHE A 88 6.15 0.94 3.14
C PHE A 88 7.49 0.21 3.08
N GLU A 89 8.59 0.94 3.28
CA GLU A 89 9.93 0.37 3.23
C GLU A 89 10.17 -0.62 4.38
N ALA A 90 9.79 -0.28 5.61
CA ALA A 90 10.01 -1.12 6.78
C ALA A 90 9.19 -2.42 6.79
N LEU A 91 8.00 -2.37 6.20
CA LEU A 91 7.15 -3.55 6.03
C LEU A 91 7.42 -4.29 4.70
N GLU A 92 8.44 -3.87 3.95
CA GLU A 92 8.77 -4.43 2.63
C GLU A 92 7.56 -4.44 1.68
N LEU A 93 6.68 -3.44 1.85
CA LEU A 93 5.49 -3.26 1.04
C LEU A 93 5.90 -2.65 -0.29
N VAL A 94 5.86 -3.48 -1.32
CA VAL A 94 6.04 -3.02 -2.70
C VAL A 94 4.72 -2.40 -3.16
N GLU A 95 4.81 -1.21 -3.77
CA GLU A 95 3.66 -0.54 -4.37
C GLU A 95 2.94 -1.53 -5.30
N GLN A 96 1.63 -1.68 -5.11
CA GLN A 96 0.82 -2.64 -5.88
C GLN A 96 1.24 -4.11 -5.74
N LYS A 97 1.89 -4.52 -4.65
CA LYS A 97 2.13 -5.95 -4.33
C LYS A 97 1.91 -6.19 -2.83
N PRO A 98 0.64 -6.20 -2.38
CA PRO A 98 0.29 -6.47 -1.00
C PRO A 98 0.74 -7.88 -0.60
N ALA A 99 0.97 -8.09 0.70
CA ALA A 99 1.28 -9.40 1.26
C ALA A 99 0.21 -10.45 0.86
N ALA A 100 0.63 -11.72 0.79
CA ALA A 100 -0.23 -12.80 0.28
C ALA A 100 -1.50 -13.01 1.12
N ASP A 101 -1.38 -12.86 2.44
CA ASP A 101 -2.49 -12.94 3.39
C ASP A 101 -3.52 -11.82 3.18
N LEU A 102 -3.07 -10.57 2.99
CA LEU A 102 -3.92 -9.43 2.66
C LEU A 102 -4.55 -9.59 1.29
N THR A 103 -3.80 -10.10 0.32
CA THR A 103 -4.30 -10.41 -1.02
C THR A 103 -5.46 -11.40 -0.96
N GLN A 104 -5.35 -12.43 -0.13
CA GLN A 104 -6.41 -13.41 0.07
C GLN A 104 -7.61 -12.82 0.81
N ARG A 105 -7.39 -12.11 1.92
CA ARG A 105 -8.47 -11.54 2.75
C ARG A 105 -9.28 -10.48 2.02
N LEU A 106 -8.59 -9.61 1.28
CA LEU A 106 -9.18 -8.49 0.53
C LEU A 106 -9.51 -8.87 -0.92
N ARG A 107 -9.30 -10.14 -1.32
CA ARG A 107 -9.51 -10.65 -2.69
C ARG A 107 -8.86 -9.75 -3.74
N LEU A 108 -7.64 -9.31 -3.47
CA LEU A 108 -6.89 -8.46 -4.39
C LEU A 108 -6.37 -9.32 -5.54
N PRO A 109 -6.29 -8.78 -6.78
CA PRO A 109 -5.86 -9.55 -7.94
C PRO A 109 -4.38 -9.96 -7.83
N ALA A 110 -4.15 -11.18 -7.34
CA ALA A 110 -2.81 -11.77 -7.18
C ALA A 110 -2.25 -12.20 -8.54
N GLY A 111 -0.96 -11.96 -8.81
CA GLY A 111 -0.31 -12.44 -10.04
C GLY A 111 -0.76 -11.76 -11.34
N VAL A 112 -1.50 -10.65 -11.26
CA VAL A 112 -1.81 -9.80 -12.41
C VAL A 112 -0.65 -8.81 -12.60
N ARG A 113 0.04 -8.88 -13.75
CA ARG A 113 1.18 -8.00 -14.07
C ARG A 113 0.74 -6.57 -14.36
N ASP A 114 -0.35 -6.41 -15.10
CA ASP A 114 -0.96 -5.12 -15.40
C ASP A 114 -2.24 -4.95 -14.56
N ARG A 115 -2.06 -4.49 -13.32
CA ARG A 115 -3.18 -4.26 -12.39
C ARG A 115 -4.05 -3.06 -12.77
N PRO A 116 -3.50 -1.90 -13.19
CA PRO A 116 -4.31 -0.79 -13.65
C PRO A 116 -5.23 -1.21 -14.80
N GLY A 117 -4.69 -1.89 -15.81
CA GLY A 117 -5.49 -2.40 -16.93
C GLY A 117 -6.54 -3.41 -16.47
N PHE A 118 -6.22 -4.31 -15.55
CA PHE A 118 -7.18 -5.27 -14.99
C PHE A 118 -8.36 -4.60 -14.27
N ILE A 119 -8.08 -3.59 -13.44
CA ILE A 119 -9.10 -2.86 -12.69
C ILE A 119 -9.99 -2.09 -13.67
N GLU A 120 -9.39 -1.35 -14.60
CA GLU A 120 -10.12 -0.57 -15.59
C GLU A 120 -10.97 -1.47 -16.52
N ALA A 121 -10.44 -2.62 -16.93
CA ALA A 121 -11.16 -3.62 -17.70
C ALA A 121 -12.41 -4.12 -16.97
N SER A 122 -12.26 -4.52 -15.70
CA SER A 122 -13.38 -5.00 -14.89
C SER A 122 -14.45 -3.92 -14.67
N ARG A 123 -14.04 -2.66 -14.53
CA ARG A 123 -14.94 -1.51 -14.40
C ARG A 123 -15.76 -1.31 -15.68
N ARG A 124 -15.11 -1.21 -16.85
CA ARG A 124 -15.78 -1.01 -18.14
C ARG A 124 -16.71 -2.15 -18.50
N ASP A 125 -16.29 -3.39 -18.26
CA ASP A 125 -17.16 -4.57 -18.44
C ASP A 125 -18.42 -4.47 -17.55
N GLY A 126 -18.26 -4.07 -16.29
CA GLY A 126 -19.39 -3.94 -15.36
C GLY A 126 -20.35 -2.82 -15.75
N GLU A 127 -19.83 -1.68 -16.19
CA GLU A 127 -20.64 -0.55 -16.67
C GLU A 127 -21.42 -0.92 -17.93
N ALA A 128 -20.78 -1.63 -18.86
CA ALA A 128 -21.41 -2.08 -20.09
C ALA A 128 -22.51 -3.13 -19.82
N ASP A 129 -22.30 -4.03 -18.86
CA ASP A 129 -23.33 -4.95 -18.37
C ASP A 129 -24.52 -4.23 -17.74
N ALA A 130 -24.26 -3.19 -16.94
CA ALA A 130 -25.31 -2.38 -16.34
C ALA A 130 -26.12 -1.61 -17.39
N ALA A 131 -25.46 -1.14 -18.46
CA ALA A 131 -26.10 -0.51 -19.61
C ALA A 131 -26.83 -1.51 -20.54
N GLY A 132 -26.76 -2.82 -20.27
CA GLY A 132 -27.39 -3.85 -21.11
C GLY A 132 -26.67 -4.11 -22.43
N SER A 133 -25.43 -3.65 -22.58
CA SER A 133 -24.61 -3.82 -23.78
C SER A 133 -23.25 -4.44 -23.44
N PRO A 134 -23.17 -5.76 -23.16
CA PRO A 134 -21.93 -6.40 -22.74
C PRO A 134 -20.81 -6.24 -23.77
N LEU A 135 -19.61 -5.84 -23.33
CA LEU A 135 -18.48 -5.66 -24.23
C LEU A 135 -17.95 -7.00 -24.74
N SER A 136 -17.65 -7.06 -26.04
CA SER A 136 -16.90 -8.18 -26.60
C SER A 136 -15.45 -8.17 -26.11
N VAL A 137 -14.81 -9.34 -26.04
CA VAL A 137 -13.37 -9.47 -25.72
C VAL A 137 -12.52 -8.61 -26.65
N LYS A 138 -12.88 -8.54 -27.94
CA LYS A 138 -12.17 -7.73 -28.93
C LYS A 138 -12.30 -6.24 -28.60
N ALA A 139 -13.51 -5.75 -28.37
CA ALA A 139 -13.76 -4.34 -28.09
C ALA A 139 -12.98 -3.86 -26.86
N LEU A 140 -13.01 -4.64 -25.77
CA LEU A 140 -12.28 -4.29 -24.55
C LEU A 140 -10.76 -4.35 -24.72
N ALA A 141 -10.26 -5.32 -25.49
CA ALA A 141 -8.83 -5.43 -25.80
C ALA A 141 -8.33 -4.25 -26.64
N ASP A 142 -9.07 -3.90 -27.69
CA ASP A 142 -8.74 -2.80 -28.59
C ASP A 142 -8.77 -1.44 -27.84
N ASP A 143 -9.74 -1.27 -26.94
CA ASP A 143 -9.92 -0.06 -26.12
C ASP A 143 -8.83 0.14 -25.04
N LEU A 144 -8.37 -0.95 -24.43
CA LEU A 144 -7.33 -0.90 -23.38
C LEU A 144 -5.91 -1.09 -23.89
N GLY A 145 -5.73 -1.35 -25.19
CA GLY A 145 -4.40 -1.61 -25.77
C GLY A 145 -3.74 -2.89 -25.25
N VAL A 146 -4.53 -3.89 -24.84
CA VAL A 146 -4.05 -5.19 -24.34
C VAL A 146 -4.42 -6.34 -25.28
N SER A 147 -3.76 -7.49 -25.17
CA SER A 147 -4.10 -8.63 -26.01
C SER A 147 -5.47 -9.25 -25.63
N ARG A 148 -6.18 -9.80 -26.62
CA ARG A 148 -7.46 -10.50 -26.40
C ARG A 148 -7.33 -11.67 -25.41
N ASP A 149 -6.21 -12.38 -25.43
CA ASP A 149 -5.94 -13.47 -24.50
C ASP A 149 -5.70 -12.97 -23.06
N THR A 150 -5.22 -11.74 -22.90
CA THR A 150 -5.15 -11.11 -21.58
C THR A 150 -6.55 -10.85 -21.03
N ILE A 151 -7.45 -10.30 -21.84
CA ILE A 151 -8.86 -10.11 -21.45
C ILE A 151 -9.55 -11.44 -21.13
N ARG A 152 -9.36 -12.48 -21.94
CA ARG A 152 -9.93 -13.82 -21.68
C ARG A 152 -9.48 -14.35 -20.32
N ARG A 153 -8.16 -14.37 -20.08
CA ARG A 153 -7.58 -14.81 -18.81
C ARG A 153 -8.05 -13.98 -17.62
N TRP A 154 -8.28 -12.68 -17.82
CA TRP A 154 -8.82 -11.83 -16.76
C TRP A 154 -10.27 -12.18 -16.45
N ARG A 155 -11.14 -12.38 -17.45
CA ARG A 155 -12.56 -12.77 -17.24
C ARG A 155 -12.74 -14.14 -16.59
N GLU A 156 -11.77 -15.03 -16.71
CA GLU A 156 -11.77 -16.33 -16.02
C GLU A 156 -11.49 -16.21 -14.51
N ARG A 157 -11.00 -15.05 -14.05
CA ARG A 157 -10.60 -14.87 -12.65
C ARG A 157 -11.78 -14.47 -11.76
N PRO A 158 -11.96 -15.11 -10.59
CA PRO A 158 -12.99 -14.72 -9.63
C PRO A 158 -12.89 -13.25 -9.19
N GLU A 159 -11.67 -12.72 -9.01
CA GLU A 159 -11.45 -11.34 -8.59
C GLU A 159 -11.87 -10.32 -9.65
N TYR A 160 -11.82 -10.71 -10.93
CA TYR A 160 -12.29 -9.88 -12.03
C TYR A 160 -13.81 -9.81 -12.03
N ASN A 161 -14.46 -10.98 -11.94
CA ASN A 161 -15.92 -11.09 -11.96
C ASN A 161 -16.55 -10.38 -10.77
N ALA A 162 -15.98 -10.51 -9.57
CA ALA A 162 -16.45 -9.78 -8.39
C ALA A 162 -16.39 -8.25 -8.58
N ARG A 163 -15.35 -7.73 -9.24
CA ARG A 163 -15.20 -6.30 -9.53
C ARG A 163 -16.16 -5.82 -10.61
N ARG A 164 -16.34 -6.63 -11.67
CA ARG A 164 -17.30 -6.40 -12.74
C ARG A 164 -18.73 -6.31 -12.18
N GLU A 165 -19.12 -7.27 -11.34
CA GLU A 165 -20.41 -7.29 -10.65
C GLU A 165 -20.58 -6.06 -9.76
N PHE A 166 -19.56 -5.71 -8.97
CA PHE A 166 -19.59 -4.53 -8.11
C PHE A 166 -19.76 -3.23 -8.89
N ALA A 167 -19.05 -3.08 -10.02
CA ALA A 167 -19.18 -1.92 -10.90
C ALA A 167 -20.58 -1.84 -11.51
N ALA A 168 -21.13 -2.97 -11.99
CA ALA A 168 -22.48 -3.03 -12.54
C ALA A 168 -23.55 -2.68 -11.49
N MET A 169 -23.43 -3.23 -10.28
CA MET A 169 -24.32 -2.95 -9.15
C MET A 169 -24.25 -1.48 -8.75
N SER A 170 -23.04 -0.93 -8.63
CA SER A 170 -22.84 0.47 -8.24
C SER A 170 -23.48 1.43 -9.25
N LEU A 171 -23.29 1.19 -10.55
CA LEU A 171 -23.88 2.04 -11.59
C LEU A 171 -25.41 2.00 -11.54
N ARG A 172 -26.02 0.81 -11.41
CA ARG A 172 -27.47 0.66 -11.29
C ARG A 172 -28.02 1.38 -10.05
N TYR A 173 -27.33 1.24 -8.92
CA TYR A 173 -27.70 1.92 -7.68
C TYR A 173 -27.72 3.43 -7.86
N TRP A 174 -26.67 4.01 -8.43
CA TRP A 174 -26.59 5.46 -8.66
C TRP A 174 -27.60 5.95 -9.70
N GLN A 175 -27.87 5.19 -10.76
CA GLN A 175 -28.90 5.54 -11.75
C GLN A 175 -30.31 5.58 -11.14
N GLN A 176 -30.60 4.72 -10.17
CA GLN A 176 -31.89 4.72 -9.48
C GLN A 176 -32.05 5.96 -8.58
N HIS A 177 -30.98 6.38 -7.89
CA HIS A 177 -31.03 7.48 -6.91
C HIS A 177 -30.67 8.86 -7.50
N SER A 178 -30.28 8.94 -8.77
CA SER A 178 -30.05 10.22 -9.48
C SER A 178 -31.30 10.73 -10.22
N ASN A 179 -32.38 9.93 -10.23
CA ASN A 179 -33.67 10.25 -10.86
C ASN A 179 -34.76 10.58 -9.82
N GLU A 180 -34.39 10.69 -8.54
CA GLU A 180 -35.21 11.20 -7.43
C GLU A 180 -34.81 12.64 -7.09
#